data_AF-A0A960MJD0-F1
#
_entry.id   AF-A0A960MJD0-F1
#
_cell.length_a   1.000
_cell.length_b   1.000
_cell.length_c   1.000
_cell.angle_alpha   90.00
_cell.angle_beta   90.00
_cell.angle_gamma   90.00
#
_symmetry.space_group_name_H-M   'P 1'
#
loop_
_entity.id
_entity.type
_entity.pdbx_description
1 polymer ?
#
loop_
_entity_poly.entity_id
_entity_poly.type
_entity_poly.pdbx_seq_one_letter_code
_entity_poly.pdbx_strand_id
1 'polypeptide(L)'
;MKLFKRYEIFHFSSKIPLLAAIFPFMLFLAHLHIYFLFIGYLLYGVMQGGSELGWKMSGPIFSKEEDSSPYSSINVLAVGIRGGIFPYLGAFLYMLGGTYLPLVFIVLLCLTASLYLWKIATDLRKAVVSISSTS
;
A
#
# COMPACT_ATOMS: atom_id res chain seq x y z
N MET A 1 11.24 19.05 -13.59
CA MET A 1 11.03 17.65 -14.04
C MET A 1 11.09 16.59 -12.92
N LYS A 2 11.89 16.73 -11.85
CA LYS A 2 12.06 15.70 -10.78
C LYS A 2 10.84 15.49 -9.86
N LEU A 3 10.05 16.52 -9.55
CA LEU A 3 8.80 16.34 -8.78
C LEU A 3 7.73 15.57 -9.56
N PHE A 4 7.71 15.69 -10.90
CA PHE A 4 6.71 15.04 -11.75
C PHE A 4 6.79 13.51 -11.64
N LYS A 5 7.99 12.94 -11.66
CA LYS A 5 8.21 11.48 -11.45
C LYS A 5 7.79 11.02 -10.06
N ARG A 6 8.01 11.83 -9.02
CA ARG A 6 7.60 11.49 -7.63
C ARG A 6 6.08 11.47 -7.49
N TYR A 7 5.39 12.44 -8.09
CA TYR A 7 3.92 12.50 -8.10
C TYR A 7 3.30 11.24 -8.70
N GLU A 8 3.77 10.78 -9.87
CA GLU A 8 3.21 9.61 -10.54
C GLU A 8 3.31 8.33 -9.69
N ILE A 9 4.39 8.20 -8.91
CA ILE A 9 4.61 7.04 -8.05
C ILE A 9 3.70 7.09 -6.83
N PHE A 10 3.56 8.25 -6.16
CA PHE A 10 2.64 8.35 -5.04
C PHE A 10 1.19 8.16 -5.47
N HIS A 11 0.83 8.60 -6.68
CA HIS A 11 -0.49 8.36 -7.27
C HIS A 11 -0.72 6.90 -7.69
N PHE A 12 0.33 6.19 -8.13
CA PHE A 12 0.27 4.75 -8.37
C PHE A 12 0.16 3.99 -7.04
N SER A 13 1.02 4.32 -6.08
CA SER A 13 1.09 3.69 -4.76
C SER A 13 -0.15 3.91 -3.91
N SER A 14 -0.95 4.96 -4.14
CA SER A 14 -2.22 5.15 -3.41
C SER A 14 -3.30 4.15 -3.86
N LYS A 15 -3.26 3.68 -5.12
CA LYS A 15 -4.22 2.70 -5.64
C LYS A 15 -3.96 1.29 -5.13
N ILE A 16 -2.73 0.99 -4.73
CA ILE A 16 -2.33 -0.35 -4.26
C ILE A 16 -3.01 -0.71 -2.93
N PRO A 17 -2.97 0.11 -1.87
CA PRO A 17 -3.72 -0.15 -0.64
C PRO A 17 -5.25 -0.18 -0.85
N LEU A 18 -5.76 0.56 -1.84
CA LEU A 18 -7.18 0.48 -2.19
C LEU A 18 -7.54 -0.92 -2.70
N LEU A 19 -6.73 -1.48 -3.61
CA LEU A 19 -6.88 -2.88 -4.04
C LEU A 19 -6.68 -3.86 -2.88
N ALA A 20 -5.74 -3.55 -1.97
CA ALA A 20 -5.50 -4.34 -0.76
C ALA A 20 -6.72 -4.40 0.17
N ALA A 21 -7.51 -3.32 0.26
CA ALA A 21 -8.73 -3.26 1.06
C ALA A 21 -9.88 -4.10 0.46
N ILE A 22 -9.90 -4.27 -0.88
CA ILE A 22 -10.92 -5.06 -1.56
C ILE A 22 -10.77 -6.55 -1.22
N PHE A 23 -9.56 -7.06 -1.04
CA PHE A 23 -9.31 -8.47 -0.70
C PHE A 23 -10.02 -8.94 0.61
N PRO A 24 -9.77 -8.34 1.78
CA PRO A 24 -10.43 -8.73 3.02
C PRO A 24 -11.94 -8.47 3.00
N PHE A 25 -12.40 -7.47 2.23
CA PHE A 25 -13.82 -7.26 1.98
C PHE A 25 -14.45 -8.40 1.16
N MET A 26 -13.76 -8.89 0.13
CA MET A 26 -14.20 -10.05 -0.65
C MET A 26 -14.17 -11.35 0.17
N LEU A 27 -13.19 -11.50 1.07
CA LEU A 27 -13.15 -12.61 2.04
C LEU A 27 -14.34 -12.56 3.02
N PHE A 28 -14.76 -11.38 3.45
CA PHE A 28 -15.98 -11.22 4.25
C PHE A 28 -17.22 -11.71 3.47
N LEU A 29 -17.31 -11.35 2.18
CA LEU A 29 -18.40 -11.78 1.30
C LEU A 29 -18.30 -13.25 0.85
N ALA A 30 -17.16 -13.91 1.07
CA ALA A 30 -16.96 -15.31 0.69
C ALA A 30 -17.89 -16.27 1.45
N HIS A 31 -18.43 -15.86 2.60
CA HIS A 31 -19.51 -16.60 3.27
C HIS A 31 -20.76 -16.74 2.39
N LEU A 32 -21.04 -15.77 1.50
CA LEU A 32 -22.20 -15.83 0.62
C LEU A 32 -21.95 -16.77 -0.57
N HIS A 33 -20.81 -16.63 -1.24
CA HIS A 33 -20.43 -17.47 -2.38
C HIS A 33 -18.91 -17.61 -2.52
N ILE A 34 -18.46 -18.82 -2.83
CA ILE A 34 -17.03 -19.16 -3.01
C ILE A 34 -16.35 -18.37 -4.13
N TYR A 35 -17.09 -17.87 -5.13
CA TYR A 35 -16.53 -17.05 -6.20
C TYR A 35 -15.83 -15.78 -5.68
N PHE A 36 -16.33 -15.19 -4.59
CA PHE A 36 -15.70 -14.02 -3.98
C PHE A 36 -14.32 -14.32 -3.42
N LEU A 37 -14.07 -15.56 -2.98
CA LEU A 37 -12.75 -15.99 -2.54
C LEU A 37 -11.76 -15.99 -3.69
N PHE A 38 -12.11 -16.60 -4.84
CA PHE A 38 -11.23 -16.65 -6.01
C PHE A 38 -10.94 -15.25 -6.57
N ILE A 39 -11.97 -14.41 -6.69
CA ILE A 39 -11.81 -13.02 -7.14
C ILE A 39 -10.93 -12.24 -6.15
N GLY A 40 -11.16 -12.41 -4.85
CA GLY A 40 -10.35 -11.80 -3.81
C GLY A 40 -8.86 -12.16 -3.94
N TYR A 41 -8.54 -13.45 -4.05
CA TYR A 41 -7.16 -13.91 -4.21
C TYR A 41 -6.50 -13.43 -5.50
N LEU A 42 -7.25 -13.34 -6.61
CA LEU A 42 -6.75 -12.77 -7.85
C LEU A 42 -6.37 -11.29 -7.67
N LEU A 43 -7.26 -10.50 -7.07
CA LEU A 43 -7.00 -9.09 -6.78
C LEU A 43 -5.84 -8.91 -5.81
N TYR A 44 -5.72 -9.78 -4.81
CA TYR A 44 -4.59 -9.79 -3.89
C TYR A 44 -3.26 -10.04 -4.62
N GLY A 45 -3.23 -10.96 -5.60
CA GLY A 45 -2.05 -11.17 -6.45
C GLY A 45 -1.66 -9.93 -7.25
N VAL A 46 -2.63 -9.24 -7.85
CA VAL A 46 -2.40 -7.97 -8.58
C VAL A 46 -1.85 -6.90 -7.64
N MET A 47 -2.44 -6.75 -6.45
CA MET A 47 -1.96 -5.83 -5.42
C MET A 47 -0.51 -6.16 -4.99
N GLN A 48 -0.18 -7.44 -4.83
CA GLN A 48 1.18 -7.84 -4.43
C GLN A 48 2.21 -7.52 -5.51
N GLY A 49 1.88 -7.81 -6.77
CA GLY A 49 2.72 -7.44 -7.91
C GLY A 49 2.92 -5.92 -8.02
N GLY A 50 1.87 -5.14 -7.80
CA GLY A 50 1.95 -3.68 -7.76
C GLY A 50 2.83 -3.16 -6.62
N SER A 51 2.72 -3.76 -5.42
CA SER A 51 3.52 -3.36 -4.24
C SER A 51 5.01 -3.59 -4.47
N GLU A 52 5.37 -4.75 -5.02
CA GLU A 52 6.76 -5.09 -5.35
C GLU A 52 7.34 -4.16 -6.42
N LEU A 53 6.55 -3.80 -7.43
CA LEU A 53 6.95 -2.82 -8.44
C LEU A 53 7.19 -1.44 -7.80
N GLY A 54 6.28 -1.01 -6.93
CA GLY A 54 6.42 0.25 -6.19
C GLY A 54 7.69 0.28 -5.33
N TRP A 55 8.03 -0.83 -4.67
CA TRP A 55 9.25 -0.94 -3.88
C TRP A 55 10.52 -0.88 -4.73
N LYS A 56 10.55 -1.58 -5.87
CA LYS A 56 11.69 -1.55 -6.80
C LYS A 56 11.89 -0.18 -7.44
N MET A 57 10.82 0.54 -7.72
CA MET A 57 10.89 1.91 -8.23
C MET A 57 11.30 2.92 -7.16
N SER A 58 10.99 2.67 -5.89
CA SER A 58 11.31 3.60 -4.80
C SER A 58 12.82 3.77 -4.60
N GLY A 59 13.60 2.67 -4.62
CA GLY A 59 15.05 2.70 -4.37
C GLY A 59 15.83 3.67 -5.28
N PRO A 60 15.79 3.48 -6.61
CA PRO A 60 16.50 4.35 -7.56
C PRO A 60 16.06 5.82 -7.53
N ILE A 61 14.82 6.09 -7.12
CA ILE A 61 14.22 7.43 -7.16
C ILE A 61 14.56 8.26 -5.93
N PHE A 62 14.79 7.58 -4.80
CA PHE A 62 15.32 8.21 -3.60
C PHE A 62 16.84 8.30 -3.61
N SER A 63 17.55 7.33 -4.20
CA SER A 63 19.02 7.29 -4.20
C SER A 63 19.68 8.26 -5.19
N LYS A 64 19.00 8.68 -6.26
CA LYS A 64 19.54 9.58 -7.30
C LYS A 64 20.86 9.05 -7.91
N GLU A 65 22.01 9.47 -7.39
CA GLU A 65 23.38 9.08 -7.80
C GLU A 65 24.20 8.46 -6.65
N GLU A 66 23.64 8.41 -5.45
CA GLU A 66 24.23 7.64 -4.34
C GLU A 66 23.75 6.20 -4.39
N ASP A 67 24.49 5.34 -3.69
CA ASP A 67 24.20 3.91 -3.60
C ASP A 67 22.73 3.69 -3.19
N SER A 68 22.00 2.90 -3.97
CA SER A 68 20.58 2.63 -3.73
C SER A 68 20.33 1.62 -2.60
N SER A 69 21.40 0.97 -2.15
CA SER A 69 21.43 -0.04 -1.11
C SER A 69 20.81 0.39 0.24
N PRO A 70 21.06 1.60 0.79
CA PRO A 70 20.48 2.01 2.08
C PRO A 70 18.95 2.17 2.02
N TYR A 71 18.42 2.67 0.91
CA TYR A 71 16.96 2.85 0.74
C TYR A 71 16.23 1.52 0.59
N SER A 72 16.83 0.56 -0.10
CA SER A 72 16.28 -0.81 -0.18
C SER A 72 16.32 -1.51 1.18
N SER A 73 17.39 -1.32 1.97
CA SER A 73 17.49 -1.88 3.32
C SER A 73 16.41 -1.39 4.27
N ILE A 74 15.99 -0.12 4.17
CA ILE A 74 14.86 0.41 4.95
C ILE A 74 13.54 -0.28 4.56
N ASN A 75 13.30 -0.50 3.26
CA ASN A 75 12.12 -1.24 2.81
C ASN A 75 12.11 -2.67 3.35
N VAL A 76 13.25 -3.37 3.27
CA VAL A 76 13.40 -4.74 3.80
C VAL A 76 13.18 -4.77 5.31
N LEU A 77 13.74 -3.80 6.05
CA LEU A 77 13.50 -3.67 7.49
C LEU A 77 12.01 -3.46 7.80
N ALA A 78 11.32 -2.58 7.05
CA ALA A 78 9.90 -2.34 7.23
C ALA A 78 9.06 -3.61 6.97
N VAL A 79 9.43 -4.42 5.97
CA VAL A 79 8.81 -5.73 5.71
C VAL A 79 9.08 -6.70 6.87
N GLY A 80 10.30 -6.72 7.41
CA GLY A 80 10.66 -7.54 8.56
C GLY A 80 9.87 -7.17 9.81
N ILE A 81 9.78 -5.88 10.14
CA ILE A 81 8.96 -5.38 11.25
C ILE A 81 7.48 -5.74 11.03
N ARG A 82 6.97 -5.57 9.82
CA ARG A 82 5.60 -5.96 9.49
C ARG A 82 5.37 -7.45 9.72
N GLY A 83 6.27 -8.31 9.23
CA GLY A 83 6.22 -9.75 9.42
C GLY A 83 6.40 -10.19 10.87
N GLY A 84 7.12 -9.41 11.67
CA GLY A 84 7.33 -9.69 13.09
C GLY A 84 6.20 -9.23 14.00
N ILE A 85 5.44 -8.18 13.66
CA ILE A 85 4.42 -7.59 14.54
C ILE A 85 3.00 -7.99 14.12
N PHE A 86 2.68 -7.89 12.82
CA PHE A 86 1.30 -8.03 12.35
C PHE A 86 0.71 -9.44 12.52
N PRO A 87 1.46 -10.56 12.42
CA PRO A 87 0.89 -11.88 12.69
C PRO A 87 0.40 -12.03 14.14
N TYR A 88 1.17 -11.55 15.12
CA TYR A 88 0.76 -11.60 16.53
C TYR A 88 -0.41 -10.67 16.81
N LEU A 89 -0.41 -9.47 16.23
CA LEU A 89 -1.54 -8.55 16.32
C LEU A 89 -2.81 -9.16 15.70
N GLY A 90 -2.69 -9.80 14.55
CA GLY A 90 -3.80 -10.49 13.89
C GLY A 90 -4.34 -11.65 14.73
N ALA A 91 -3.47 -12.47 15.31
CA ALA A 91 -3.85 -13.54 16.22
C ALA A 91 -4.56 -13.02 17.48
N PHE A 92 -4.06 -11.93 18.07
CA PHE A 92 -4.70 -11.28 19.21
C PHE A 92 -6.10 -10.75 18.88
N LEU A 93 -6.26 -10.08 17.74
CA LEU A 93 -7.57 -9.59 17.27
C LEU A 93 -8.54 -10.75 16.97
N TYR A 94 -8.03 -11.85 16.42
CA TYR A 94 -8.81 -13.07 16.20
C TYR A 94 -9.31 -13.67 17.52
N MET A 95 -8.48 -13.70 18.57
CA MET A 95 -8.90 -14.17 19.88
C MET A 95 -10.02 -13.31 20.52
N LEU A 96 -10.04 -12.00 20.25
CA LEU A 96 -11.03 -11.10 20.82
C LEU A 96 -12.40 -11.13 20.13
N GLY A 97 -12.42 -11.29 18.81
CA GLY A 97 -13.65 -11.13 18.01
C GLY A 97 -13.81 -12.08 16.84
N GLY A 98 -13.05 -13.18 16.83
CA GLY A 98 -13.08 -14.19 15.77
C GLY A 98 -12.57 -13.65 14.43
N THR A 99 -13.05 -14.26 13.34
CA THR A 99 -12.54 -14.00 11.97
C THR A 99 -12.86 -12.59 11.46
N TYR A 100 -13.99 -11.98 11.87
CA TYR A 100 -14.46 -10.73 11.28
C TYR A 100 -13.68 -9.50 11.76
N LEU A 101 -13.26 -9.49 13.02
CA LEU A 101 -12.54 -8.36 13.63
C LEU A 101 -11.20 -8.04 12.92
N PRO A 102 -10.28 -9.00 12.68
CA PRO A 102 -9.05 -8.72 11.94
C PRO A 102 -9.31 -8.31 10.49
N LEU A 103 -10.36 -8.83 9.84
CA LEU A 103 -10.71 -8.44 8.47
C LEU A 103 -11.15 -6.98 8.39
N VAL A 104 -12.07 -6.55 9.25
CA VAL A 104 -12.53 -5.15 9.30
C VAL A 104 -11.37 -4.22 9.67
N PHE A 105 -10.53 -4.62 10.63
CA PHE A 105 -9.36 -3.85 11.04
C PHE A 105 -8.39 -3.62 9.86
N ILE A 106 -8.10 -4.65 9.07
CA ILE A 106 -7.23 -4.52 7.89
C ILE A 106 -7.86 -3.64 6.82
N VAL A 107 -9.18 -3.76 6.55
CA VAL A 107 -9.87 -2.88 5.60
C VAL A 107 -9.68 -1.41 6.00
N LEU A 108 -9.92 -1.08 7.28
CA LEU A 108 -9.77 0.28 7.79
C LEU A 108 -8.31 0.79 7.67
N LEU A 109 -7.33 -0.05 8.02
CA LEU A 109 -5.91 0.30 7.87
C LEU A 109 -5.52 0.53 6.40
N CYS A 110 -5.98 -0.31 5.48
CA CYS A 110 -5.69 -0.17 4.05
C CYS A 110 -6.35 1.09 3.46
N LEU A 111 -7.59 1.41 3.87
CA LEU A 111 -8.28 2.62 3.44
C LEU A 111 -7.60 3.88 3.96
N THR A 112 -7.24 3.92 5.25
CA THR A 112 -6.51 5.05 5.84
C THR A 112 -5.15 5.25 5.17
N ALA A 113 -4.41 4.17 4.88
CA ALA A 113 -3.16 4.24 4.12
C ALA A 113 -3.36 4.80 2.71
N SER A 114 -4.41 4.35 1.99
CA SER A 114 -4.78 4.87 0.66
C SER A 114 -5.06 6.37 0.71
N LEU A 115 -5.84 6.84 1.69
CA LEU A 115 -6.20 8.25 1.83
C LEU A 115 -4.97 9.12 2.16
N TYR A 116 -4.08 8.61 3.01
CA TYR A 116 -2.85 9.33 3.37
C TYR A 116 -1.91 9.49 2.16
N LEU A 117 -1.69 8.42 1.39
CA LEU A 117 -0.89 8.47 0.17
C LEU A 117 -1.53 9.36 -0.90
N TRP A 118 -2.85 9.32 -1.03
CA TRP A 118 -3.58 10.21 -1.93
C TRP A 118 -3.38 11.68 -1.55
N LYS A 119 -3.49 12.02 -0.26
CA LYS A 119 -3.27 13.38 0.23
C LYS A 119 -1.86 13.88 -0.11
N ILE A 120 -0.84 13.06 0.16
CA ILE A 120 0.56 13.36 -0.21
C ILE A 120 0.69 13.60 -1.73
N ALA A 121 0.07 12.76 -2.55
CA ALA A 121 0.09 12.93 -4.00
C ALA A 121 -0.57 14.25 -4.43
N THR A 122 -1.69 14.64 -3.82
CA THR A 122 -2.37 15.91 -4.14
C THR A 122 -1.59 17.14 -3.70
N ASP A 123 -0.93 17.10 -2.54
CA ASP A 123 -0.11 18.21 -2.06
C ASP A 123 1.13 18.40 -2.95
N LEU A 124 1.76 17.31 -3.39
CA LEU A 124 2.84 17.35 -4.37
C LEU A 124 2.36 17.92 -5.72
N ARG A 125 1.15 17.57 -6.17
CA ARG A 125 0.57 18.12 -7.42
C ARG A 125 0.44 19.64 -7.34
N LYS A 126 -0.08 20.17 -6.24
CA LYS A 126 -0.22 21.63 -6.03
C LYS A 126 1.13 22.33 -6.07
N ALA A 127 2.14 21.77 -5.42
CA ALA A 127 3.50 22.30 -5.43
C ALA A 127 4.12 22.31 -6.85
N VAL A 128 3.90 21.25 -7.65
CA VAL A 128 4.37 21.20 -9.04
C VAL A 128 3.74 22.30 -9.89
N VAL A 129 2.41 22.46 -9.81
CA VAL A 129 1.67 23.44 -10.61
C VAL A 129 2.09 24.86 -10.25
N SER A 130 2.30 25.17 -8.96
CA SER A 130 2.78 26.48 -8.50
C SER A 130 4.17 26.82 -9.03
N ILE A 131 5.06 25.84 -9.16
CA ILE A 131 6.41 26.08 -9.69
C ILE A 131 6.35 26.34 -11.21
N SER A 132 5.50 25.60 -11.94
CA SER A 132 5.35 25.78 -13.39
C SER A 132 4.68 27.09 -13.82
N SER A 133 3.92 27.75 -12.93
CA SER A 133 3.29 29.05 -13.22
C SER A 133 4.20 30.25 -12.93
N THR A 134 5.38 30.02 -12.35
CA THR A 134 6.33 31.08 -11.94
C THR A 134 7.60 31.08 -12.81
N SER A 135 7.66 30.18 -13.79
CA SER A 135 8.77 29.99 -14.75
C SER A 135 8.25 30.18 -16.17
#